data_AF-A0A662F107-F1
#
_entry.id   AF-A0A662F107-F1
#
_cell.length_a   1.000
_cell.length_b   1.000
_cell.length_c   1.000
_cell.angle_alpha   90.00
_cell.angle_beta   90.00
_cell.angle_gamma   90.00
#
_symmetry.space_group_name_H-M   'P 1'
#
loop_
_entity.id
_entity.type
_entity.pdbx_description
1 polymer ?
#
loop_
_entity_poly.entity_id
_entity_poly.type
_entity_poly.pdbx_seq_one_letter_code
_entity_poly.pdbx_strand_id
1 'polypeptide(L)'
;MEKGRLSLLRASIKAQGTEIERIFERIEERRRGKGEANLESLAYQLHNLYCAFEDLMKIVADFFENHIDDSAHYHSALLWRMKMPIEGVRPALLSET
;
A
#
# COMPACT_ATOMS: atom_id res chain seq x y z
N MET A 1 -9.50 8.67 23.93
CA MET A 1 -9.44 9.11 22.51
C MET A 1 -8.41 8.33 21.71
N GLU A 2 -7.26 7.96 22.28
CA GLU A 2 -6.17 7.24 21.60
C GLU A 2 -6.51 5.78 21.18
N LYS A 3 -7.23 5.02 22.03
CA LYS A 3 -7.71 3.66 21.69
C LYS A 3 -8.60 3.60 20.44
N GLY A 4 -9.41 4.65 20.21
CA GLY A 4 -10.31 4.72 19.06
C GLY A 4 -9.54 4.89 17.75
N ARG A 5 -8.54 5.79 17.73
CA ARG A 5 -7.63 5.99 16.61
C ARG A 5 -6.89 4.69 16.26
N LEU A 6 -6.28 4.02 17.24
CA LEU A 6 -5.54 2.76 16.99
C LEU A 6 -6.45 1.64 16.48
N SER A 7 -7.69 1.56 16.97
CA SER A 7 -8.67 0.58 16.49
C SER A 7 -9.05 0.83 15.03
N LEU A 8 -9.21 2.11 14.66
CA LEU A 8 -9.47 2.50 13.28
C LEU A 8 -8.30 2.15 12.36
N LEU A 9 -7.07 2.50 12.75
CA LEU A 9 -5.87 2.14 11.98
C LEU A 9 -5.78 0.64 11.72
N ARG A 10 -5.99 -0.17 12.77
CA ARG A 10 -5.96 -1.63 12.65
C ARG A 10 -7.02 -2.14 11.69
N ALA A 11 -8.23 -1.59 11.75
CA ALA A 11 -9.31 -1.95 10.85
C ALA A 11 -8.99 -1.57 9.39
N SER A 12 -8.46 -0.36 9.17
CA SER A 12 -8.06 0.12 7.84
C SER A 12 -6.93 -0.72 7.23
N ILE A 13 -5.87 -1.00 8.00
CA ILE A 13 -4.77 -1.88 7.55
C ILE A 13 -5.30 -3.28 7.20
N LYS A 14 -6.19 -3.83 8.03
CA LYS A 14 -6.78 -5.15 7.78
C LYS A 14 -7.60 -5.16 6.48
N ALA A 15 -8.47 -4.18 6.30
CA ALA A 15 -9.28 -4.07 5.09
C ALA A 15 -8.42 -3.93 3.83
N GLN A 16 -7.38 -3.09 3.91
CA GLN A 16 -6.43 -2.91 2.80
C GLN A 16 -5.64 -4.19 2.50
N GLY A 17 -5.22 -4.92 3.53
CA GLY A 17 -4.57 -6.22 3.37
C GLY A 17 -5.44 -7.24 2.62
N THR A 18 -6.73 -7.32 2.98
CA THR A 18 -7.68 -8.19 2.27
C THR A 18 -7.85 -7.79 0.80
N GLU A 19 -7.86 -6.51 0.48
CA GLU A 19 -7.92 -6.06 -0.92
C GLU A 19 -6.65 -6.43 -1.70
N ILE A 20 -5.47 -6.28 -1.09
CA ILE A 20 -4.19 -6.71 -1.67
C ILE A 20 -4.21 -8.22 -1.96
N GLU A 21 -4.63 -9.05 -1.00
CA GLU A 21 -4.77 -10.50 -1.18
C GLU A 21 -5.70 -10.84 -2.35
N ARG A 22 -6.86 -10.17 -2.43
CA ARG A 22 -7.83 -10.36 -3.52
C ARG A 22 -7.26 -9.99 -4.89
N ILE A 23 -6.38 -8.99 -4.97
CA ILE A 23 -5.71 -8.63 -6.23
C ILE A 23 -4.65 -9.68 -6.59
N PHE A 24 -3.89 -10.18 -5.61
CA PHE A 24 -2.94 -11.27 -5.81
C PHE A 24 -3.60 -12.52 -6.38
N GLU A 25 -4.75 -12.93 -5.84
CA GLU A 25 -5.53 -14.06 -6.38
C GLU A 25 -5.86 -13.87 -7.86
N ARG A 26 -6.34 -12.68 -8.25
CA ARG A 26 -6.65 -12.35 -9.66
C ARG A 26 -5.40 -12.38 -10.56
N ILE A 27 -4.25 -11.96 -10.04
CA ILE A 27 -2.97 -12.04 -10.78
C ILE A 27 -2.60 -13.51 -11.01
N GLU A 28 -2.70 -14.34 -9.97
CA GLU A 28 -2.39 -15.78 -10.04
C GLU A 28 -3.31 -16.54 -11.02
N GLU A 29 -4.57 -16.14 -11.11
CA GLU A 29 -5.51 -16.66 -12.12
C GLU A 29 -5.11 -16.20 -13.52
N ARG A 30 -4.91 -14.89 -13.71
CA ARG A 30 -4.71 -14.28 -15.04
C ARG A 30 -3.34 -14.57 -15.64
N ARG A 31 -2.30 -14.78 -14.84
CA ARG A 31 -0.95 -15.09 -15.36
C ARG A 31 -0.86 -16.37 -16.19
N ARG A 32 -1.87 -17.25 -16.08
CA ARG A 32 -1.95 -18.53 -16.82
C ARG A 32 -2.60 -18.39 -18.19
N GLY A 33 -3.34 -17.29 -18.42
CA GLY A 33 -4.00 -17.04 -19.69
C GLY A 33 -3.01 -16.67 -20.81
N LYS A 34 -3.47 -16.81 -22.06
CA LYS A 34 -2.68 -16.50 -23.26
C LYS A 34 -3.42 -15.48 -24.14
N GLY A 35 -2.66 -14.78 -24.97
CA GLY A 35 -3.18 -13.77 -25.89
C GLY A 35 -3.12 -12.35 -25.33
N GLU A 36 -3.27 -11.38 -26.23
CA GLU A 36 -3.11 -9.94 -25.96
C GLU A 36 -4.08 -9.43 -24.90
N ALA A 37 -5.37 -9.75 -25.03
CA ALA A 37 -6.38 -9.36 -24.04
C ALA A 37 -6.07 -9.88 -22.62
N ASN A 38 -5.43 -11.06 -22.50
CA ASN A 38 -5.02 -11.58 -21.21
C ASN A 38 -3.80 -10.83 -20.65
N LEU A 39 -2.85 -10.45 -21.52
CA LEU A 39 -1.69 -9.64 -21.13
C LEU A 39 -2.12 -8.26 -20.62
N GLU A 40 -3.02 -7.59 -21.33
CA GLU A 40 -3.58 -6.30 -20.89
C GLU A 40 -4.32 -6.42 -19.56
N SER A 41 -5.13 -7.47 -19.42
CA SER A 41 -5.84 -7.84 -18.21
C SER A 41 -4.89 -8.10 -17.02
N LEU A 42 -3.75 -8.75 -17.24
CA LEU A 42 -2.72 -8.97 -16.23
C LEU A 42 -2.00 -7.68 -15.87
N ALA A 43 -1.63 -6.86 -16.85
CA ALA A 43 -1.01 -5.56 -16.64
C ALA A 43 -1.92 -4.65 -15.78
N TYR A 44 -3.23 -4.67 -16.03
CA TYR A 44 -4.20 -3.96 -15.20
C TYR A 44 -4.22 -4.45 -13.75
N GLN A 45 -4.16 -5.76 -13.49
CA GLN A 45 -4.10 -6.24 -12.10
C GLN A 45 -2.77 -5.88 -11.42
N LEU A 46 -1.65 -5.88 -12.13
CA LEU A 46 -0.35 -5.44 -11.58
C LEU A 46 -0.37 -3.96 -11.21
N HIS A 47 -0.98 -3.11 -12.06
CA HIS A 47 -1.21 -1.71 -11.74
C HIS A 47 -2.08 -1.55 -10.48
N ASN A 48 -3.18 -2.30 -10.39
CA ASN A 48 -4.04 -2.27 -9.20
C ASN A 48 -3.29 -2.71 -7.95
N LEU A 49 -2.41 -3.71 -8.06
CA LEU A 49 -1.60 -4.16 -6.93
C LEU A 49 -0.66 -3.05 -6.44
N TYR A 50 0.00 -2.36 -7.36
CA TYR A 50 0.84 -1.20 -7.02
C TYR A 50 0.02 -0.13 -6.28
N CYS A 51 -1.15 0.25 -6.81
CA CYS A 51 -2.02 1.23 -6.17
C CYS A 51 -2.49 0.78 -4.78
N ALA A 52 -2.82 -0.50 -4.61
CA ALA A 52 -3.25 -1.03 -3.32
C ALA A 52 -2.14 -0.95 -2.25
N PHE A 53 -0.88 -1.18 -2.62
CA PHE A 53 0.24 -0.93 -1.72
C PHE A 53 0.43 0.55 -1.42
N GLU A 54 0.23 1.42 -2.42
CA GLU A 54 0.29 2.87 -2.21
C GLU A 54 -0.75 3.34 -1.20
N ASP A 55 -1.98 2.86 -1.31
CA ASP A 55 -3.06 3.18 -0.37
C ASP A 55 -2.77 2.67 1.05
N LEU A 56 -2.14 1.51 1.20
CA LEU A 56 -1.67 1.02 2.50
C LEU A 56 -0.66 1.98 3.13
N MET A 57 0.30 2.47 2.33
CA MET A 57 1.30 3.42 2.79
C MET A 57 0.68 4.78 3.15
N LYS A 58 -0.34 5.22 2.41
CA LYS A 58 -1.12 6.44 2.73
C LYS A 58 -1.86 6.32 4.06
N ILE A 59 -2.56 5.20 4.30
CA ILE A 59 -3.24 4.92 5.57
C ILE A 59 -2.26 5.06 6.75
N VAL A 60 -1.05 4.53 6.60
CA VAL A 60 0.00 4.65 7.63
C VAL A 60 0.51 6.08 7.74
N ALA A 61 0.81 6.74 6.62
CA ALA A 61 1.29 8.12 6.61
C ALA A 61 0.31 9.09 7.30
N ASP A 62 -0.97 9.02 6.92
CA ASP A 62 -2.04 9.88 7.42
C ASP A 62 -2.27 9.69 8.92
N PHE A 63 -2.25 8.45 9.40
CA PHE A 63 -2.45 8.16 10.82
C PHE A 63 -1.40 8.82 11.72
N PHE A 64 -0.15 8.81 11.25
CA PHE A 64 1.01 9.38 11.95
C PHE A 64 1.32 10.82 11.51
N GLU A 65 0.37 11.48 10.81
CA GLU A 65 0.44 12.88 10.42
C GLU A 65 1.70 13.24 9.61
N ASN A 66 2.20 12.27 8.82
CA ASN A 66 3.32 12.45 7.89
C ASN A 66 2.85 13.18 6.63
N HIS A 67 2.56 14.48 6.76
CA HIS A 67 2.16 15.32 5.63
C HIS A 67 3.29 15.37 4.57
N ILE A 68 2.93 15.10 3.32
CA ILE A 68 3.82 15.17 2.15
C ILE A 68 3.34 16.36 1.31
N ASP A 69 4.01 17.50 1.45
CA ASP A 69 3.61 18.75 0.79
C ASP A 69 4.08 18.86 -0.67
N ASP A 70 5.02 18.01 -1.12
CA ASP A 70 5.60 18.09 -2.46
C ASP A 70 4.94 17.13 -3.44
N SER A 71 4.11 17.68 -4.34
CA SER A 71 3.32 16.93 -5.32
C SER A 71 4.15 16.32 -6.45
N ALA A 72 5.32 16.89 -6.77
CA ALA A 72 6.16 16.41 -7.87
C ALA A 72 6.89 15.09 -7.54
N HIS A 73 7.13 14.83 -6.25
CA HIS A 73 7.90 13.67 -5.77
C HIS A 73 7.11 12.82 -4.76
N TYR A 74 5.78 12.95 -4.78
CA TYR A 74 4.90 12.37 -3.78
C TYR A 74 5.14 10.86 -3.55
N HIS A 75 5.16 10.06 -4.62
CA HIS A 75 5.32 8.61 -4.51
C HIS A 75 6.69 8.20 -3.95
N SER A 76 7.77 8.84 -4.41
CA SER A 76 9.12 8.59 -3.88
C SER A 76 9.26 9.03 -2.42
N ALA A 77 8.66 10.17 -2.06
CA ALA A 77 8.67 10.67 -0.69
C ALA A 77 7.89 9.73 0.24
N LEU A 78 6.74 9.21 -0.21
CA LEU A 78 5.95 8.22 0.53
C LEU A 78 6.78 6.96 0.81
N LEU A 79 7.43 6.40 -0.20
CA LEU A 79 8.31 5.24 -0.05
C LEU A 79 9.46 5.50 0.93
N TRP A 80 10.11 6.66 0.83
CA TRP A 80 11.21 7.03 1.73
C TRP A 80 10.73 7.14 3.18
N ARG A 81 9.57 7.76 3.42
CA ARG A 81 8.94 7.82 4.75
C ARG A 81 8.59 6.44 5.28
N MET A 82 8.21 5.49 4.44
CA MET A 82 7.88 4.13 4.88
C MET A 82 9.13 3.31 5.27
N LYS A 83 10.29 3.61 4.71
CA LYS A 83 11.58 3.00 5.07
C LYS A 83 12.20 3.58 6.33
N MET A 84 11.90 4.83 6.67
CA MET A 84 12.44 5.45 7.87
C MET A 84 11.70 5.03 9.13
N PRO A 85 12.40 4.55 10.17
CA PRO A 85 11.84 4.48 11.51
C PRO A 85 11.67 5.89 12.09
N ILE A 86 10.63 6.08 12.90
CA ILE A 86 10.41 7.30 13.68
C ILE A 86 10.43 6.89 15.15
N GLU A 87 11.53 7.23 15.84
CA GLU A 87 11.76 6.85 17.24
C GLU A 87 10.60 7.27 18.14
N GLY A 88 10.12 6.35 18.97
CA GLY A 88 8.98 6.57 19.87
C GLY A 88 7.60 6.63 19.19
N VAL A 89 7.52 6.58 17.86
CA VAL A 89 6.26 6.73 17.10
C VAL A 89 5.93 5.47 16.30
N ARG A 90 6.82 5.05 15.40
CA ARG A 90 6.63 3.83 14.58
C ARG A 90 7.95 3.25 14.08
N PRO A 91 8.05 1.91 13.98
CA PRO A 91 9.13 1.30 13.22
C PRO A 91 9.01 1.62 11.72
N ALA A 92 10.08 1.35 10.97
CA ALA A 92 10.02 1.32 9.52
C ALA A 92 8.96 0.29 9.07
N LEU A 93 8.07 0.70 8.18
CA LEU A 93 7.04 -0.18 7.64
C LEU A 93 7.64 -1.13 6.59
N LEU A 94 8.54 -0.60 5.77
CA LEU A 94 9.28 -1.37 4.78
C LEU A 94 10.67 -1.68 5.34
N SER A 95 11.05 -2.95 5.31
CA SER A 95 12.39 -3.37 5.70
C SER A 95 13.44 -2.93 4.67
N GLU A 96 14.70 -2.85 5.09
CA GLU A 96 15.79 -2.93 4.13
C GLU A 96 15.81 -4.34 3.52
N THR A 97 16.16 -4.40 2.24
CA THR A 97 16.13 -5.65 1.44
C THR A 97 17.39 -6.46 1.71
#